data_AF-A0A9Q3C7G4-F1
#
_entry.id   AF-A0A9Q3C7G4-F1
#
_cell.length_a   1.000
_cell.length_b   1.000
_cell.length_c   1.000
_cell.angle_alpha   90.00
_cell.angle_beta   90.00
_cell.angle_gamma   90.00
#
_symmetry.space_group_name_H-M   'P 1'
#
loop_
_entity.id
_entity.type
_entity.pdbx_description
1 polymer ?
#
loop_
_entity_poly.entity_id
_entity_poly.type
_entity_poly.pdbx_seq_one_letter_code
_entity_poly.pdbx_strand_id
1 'polypeptide(L)'
;MDDDFKYSNQKWENNHKVQNFKVGDLVLASTLTLNNIKGPKKLKDSYVGPFVIVALHGTNAVQVELSGELENNHPTFTVSLIKPYQQAEKEFFL
;
A
#
# COMPACT_ATOMS: atom_id res chain seq x y z
N MET A 1 18.47 -33.92 -1.32
CA MET A 1 18.31 -32.74 -2.21
C MET A 1 16.96 -32.10 -1.86
N ASP A 2 16.70 -31.90 -0.57
CA ASP A 2 15.34 -31.65 -0.06
C ASP A 2 15.30 -30.51 0.97
N ASP A 3 16.46 -29.99 1.37
CA ASP A 3 16.57 -28.94 2.40
C ASP A 3 16.51 -27.51 1.83
N ASP A 4 16.87 -27.29 0.56
CA ASP A 4 16.89 -25.95 -0.06
C ASP A 4 15.50 -25.32 -0.21
N PHE A 5 14.45 -26.15 -0.34
CA PHE A 5 13.06 -25.69 -0.42
C PHE A 5 12.50 -25.19 0.91
N LYS A 6 13.06 -25.62 2.05
CA LYS A 6 12.61 -25.18 3.39
C LYS A 6 13.16 -23.81 3.78
N TYR A 7 14.40 -23.49 3.40
CA TYR A 7 15.04 -22.23 3.77
C TYR A 7 14.44 -21.00 3.04
N SER A 8 13.94 -21.17 1.81
CA SER A 8 13.37 -20.07 1.03
C SER A 8 12.01 -19.59 1.55
N ASN A 9 11.15 -20.51 1.99
CA ASN A 9 9.80 -20.20 2.46
C ASN A 9 9.80 -19.41 3.78
N GLN A 10 10.70 -19.73 4.71
CA GLN A 10 10.74 -19.10 6.04
C GLN A 10 11.12 -17.61 5.98
N LYS A 11 11.93 -17.19 4.99
CA LYS A 11 12.28 -15.79 4.77
C LYS A 11 11.15 -15.00 4.10
N TRP A 12 10.32 -15.67 3.30
CA TRP A 12 9.14 -15.08 2.67
C TRP A 12 8.07 -14.80 3.72
N GLU A 13 7.73 -15.78 4.56
CA GLU A 13 6.72 -15.64 5.61
C GLU A 13 7.08 -14.58 6.67
N ASN A 14 8.35 -14.50 7.09
CA ASN A 14 8.78 -13.53 8.10
C ASN A 14 8.77 -12.07 7.63
N ASN A 15 8.90 -11.81 6.32
CA ASN A 15 8.82 -10.45 5.77
C ASN A 15 7.42 -10.11 5.22
N HIS A 16 6.63 -11.13 4.86
CA HIS A 16 5.22 -10.97 4.49
C HIS A 16 4.35 -11.16 5.72
N LYS A 17 4.51 -10.28 6.73
CA LYS A 17 3.46 -10.13 7.73
C LYS A 17 2.17 -9.86 6.97
N VAL A 18 1.21 -10.79 7.07
CA VAL A 18 -0.12 -10.63 6.50
C VAL A 18 -0.70 -9.34 7.06
N GLN A 19 -0.73 -8.28 6.25
CA GLN A 19 -1.24 -6.98 6.68
C GLN A 19 -2.76 -7.08 6.69
N ASN A 20 -3.31 -7.10 7.91
CA ASN A 20 -4.73 -7.34 8.13
C ASN A 20 -5.50 -6.01 8.04
N PHE A 21 -5.64 -5.50 6.81
CA PHE A 21 -6.34 -4.25 6.53
C PHE A 21 -7.82 -4.32 6.90
N LYS A 22 -8.39 -3.17 7.29
CA LYS A 22 -9.80 -2.98 7.60
C LYS A 22 -10.35 -1.78 6.85
N VAL A 23 -11.66 -1.81 6.58
CA VAL A 23 -12.38 -0.62 6.13
C VAL A 23 -12.22 0.48 7.18
N GLY A 24 -11.86 1.69 6.74
CA GLY A 24 -11.53 2.82 7.60
C GLY A 24 -10.03 3.02 7.85
N ASP A 25 -9.17 2.04 7.57
CA ASP A 25 -7.73 2.21 7.73
C ASP A 25 -7.19 3.23 6.72
N LEU A 26 -6.22 4.03 7.16
CA LEU A 26 -5.45 4.91 6.29
C LEU A 26 -4.28 4.15 5.67
N VAL A 27 -4.16 4.24 4.35
CA VAL A 27 -3.10 3.59 3.58
C VAL A 27 -2.47 4.53 2.56
N LEU A 28 -1.23 4.22 2.18
CA LEU A 28 -0.55 4.80 1.06
C LEU A 28 -0.63 3.85 -0.14
N ALA A 29 -1.00 4.37 -1.32
CA ALA A 29 -1.10 3.61 -2.57
C ALA A 29 0.15 3.83 -3.44
N SER A 30 0.63 2.77 -4.10
CA SER A 30 1.82 2.85 -4.95
C SER A 30 1.55 3.66 -6.23
N THR A 31 2.53 4.47 -6.62
CA THR A 31 2.51 5.27 -7.86
C THR A 31 2.86 4.48 -9.11
N LEU A 32 3.03 3.15 -9.00
CA LEU A 32 3.30 2.26 -10.13
C LEU A 32 2.08 2.06 -11.02
N THR A 33 0.88 2.07 -10.44
CA THR A 33 -0.40 1.83 -11.13
C THR A 33 -1.14 3.13 -11.46
N LEU A 34 -0.63 4.27 -11.00
CA LEU A 34 -1.24 5.58 -11.18
C LEU A 34 -0.64 6.27 -12.41
N ASN A 35 -1.43 6.33 -13.48
CA ASN A 35 -0.97 6.85 -14.78
C ASN A 35 -0.91 8.38 -14.82
N ASN A 36 -1.65 9.06 -13.95
CA ASN A 36 -1.84 10.51 -13.98
C ASN A 36 -0.93 11.30 -13.02
N ILE A 37 0.10 10.66 -12.45
CA ILE A 37 1.05 11.35 -11.58
C ILE A 37 2.05 12.14 -12.44
N LYS A 38 1.94 13.47 -12.38
CA LYS A 38 2.83 14.40 -13.09
C LYS A 38 4.24 14.38 -12.49
N GLY A 39 5.25 14.47 -13.34
CA GLY A 39 6.65 14.65 -12.94
C GLY A 39 7.62 13.56 -13.40
N PRO A 40 8.94 13.80 -13.31
CA PRO A 40 9.95 12.85 -13.74
C PRO A 40 10.01 11.62 -12.81
N LYS A 41 10.06 10.42 -13.40
CA LYS A 41 10.03 9.11 -12.71
C LYS A 41 11.02 8.96 -11.56
N LYS A 42 12.14 9.70 -11.58
CA LYS A 42 13.19 9.66 -10.55
C LYS A 42 12.95 10.57 -9.35
N LEU A 43 12.06 11.56 -9.46
CA LEU A 43 11.74 12.51 -8.38
C LEU A 43 10.34 12.30 -7.81
N LYS A 44 9.55 11.38 -8.37
CA LYS A 44 8.22 11.06 -7.84
C LYS A 44 8.33 10.15 -6.62
N ASP A 45 7.48 10.39 -5.64
CA ASP A 45 7.32 9.46 -4.53
C ASP A 45 6.84 8.10 -5.02
N SER A 46 7.33 7.04 -4.39
CA SER A 46 6.92 5.66 -4.74
C SER A 46 5.50 5.34 -4.27
N TYR A 47 4.97 6.14 -3.33
CA TYR A 47 3.65 5.98 -2.73
C TYR A 47 3.00 7.36 -2.51
N VAL A 48 1.68 7.43 -2.60
CA VAL A 48 0.86 8.63 -2.41
C VAL A 48 -0.31 8.35 -1.47
N GLY A 49 -0.85 9.38 -0.84
CA GLY A 49 -1.93 9.29 0.15
C GLY A 49 -1.69 10.23 1.32
N PRO A 50 -2.38 10.04 2.45
CA PRO A 50 -3.16 8.86 2.83
C PRO A 50 -4.55 8.77 2.17
N PHE A 51 -5.01 7.54 1.94
CA PHE A 51 -6.36 7.24 1.49
C PHE A 51 -7.07 6.30 2.47
N VAL A 52 -8.38 6.43 2.60
CA VAL A 52 -9.20 5.57 3.45
C VAL A 52 -9.60 4.32 2.66
N ILE A 53 -9.45 3.14 3.26
CA ILE A 53 -10.02 1.91 2.70
C ILE A 53 -11.55 1.96 2.84
N VAL A 54 -12.26 1.87 1.72
CA VAL A 54 -13.73 1.85 1.68
C VAL A 54 -14.31 0.44 1.53
N ALA A 55 -13.56 -0.49 0.94
CA ALA A 55 -13.98 -1.89 0.83
C ALA A 55 -12.78 -2.84 0.74
N LEU A 56 -12.99 -4.09 1.17
CA LEU A 56 -12.02 -5.18 1.02
C LEU A 56 -12.55 -6.18 0.00
N HIS A 57 -11.72 -6.53 -0.98
CA HIS A 57 -12.03 -7.52 -2.01
C HIS A 57 -11.23 -8.80 -1.73
N GLY A 58 -11.82 -9.65 -0.89
CA GLY A 58 -11.16 -10.88 -0.42
C GLY A 58 -9.91 -10.58 0.41
N THR A 59 -8.87 -11.41 0.25
CA THR A 59 -7.60 -11.28 1.00
C THR A 59 -6.53 -10.45 0.28
N ASN A 60 -6.73 -10.17 -1.01
CA ASN A 60 -5.64 -9.75 -1.89
C ASN A 60 -5.81 -8.34 -2.46
N ALA A 61 -6.98 -7.74 -2.33
CA ALA A 61 -7.25 -6.42 -2.88
C ALA A 61 -8.07 -5.56 -1.91
N VAL A 62 -7.80 -4.26 -1.94
CA VAL A 62 -8.54 -3.26 -1.19
C VAL A 62 -8.98 -2.17 -2.15
N GLN A 63 -10.12 -1.57 -1.85
CA GLN A 63 -10.59 -0.38 -2.54
C GLN A 63 -10.41 0.81 -1.60
N VAL A 64 -9.81 1.88 -2.12
CA VAL A 64 -9.59 3.12 -1.38
C VAL A 64 -10.40 4.26 -1.99
N GLU A 65 -10.69 5.26 -1.18
CA GLU A 65 -11.24 6.51 -1.66
C GLU A 65 -10.11 7.39 -2.22
N LEU A 66 -10.06 7.53 -3.55
CA LEU A 66 -9.13 8.44 -4.22
C LEU A 66 -9.77 9.81 -4.36
N SER A 67 -8.99 10.87 -4.11
CA SER A 67 -9.45 12.26 -4.18
C SER A 67 -8.51 13.12 -5.02
N GLY A 68 -9.01 14.27 -5.50
CA GLY A 68 -8.22 15.25 -6.25
C GLY A 68 -7.79 14.73 -7.62
N GLU A 69 -6.54 14.99 -8.05
CA GLU A 69 -6.03 14.58 -9.37
C GLU A 69 -6.05 13.05 -9.60
N LEU A 70 -6.27 12.26 -8.55
CA LEU A 70 -6.28 10.80 -8.61
C LEU A 70 -7.68 10.19 -8.71
N GLU A 71 -8.76 10.97 -8.59
CA GLU A 71 -10.15 10.49 -8.58
C GLU A 71 -10.54 9.65 -9.82
N ASN A 72 -9.93 9.94 -10.98
CA ASN A 72 -10.19 9.23 -12.23
C ASN A 72 -9.37 7.94 -12.39
N ASN A 73 -8.51 7.58 -11.43
CA ASN A 73 -7.75 6.34 -11.46
C ASN A 73 -8.57 5.19 -10.85
N HIS A 74 -8.20 3.96 -11.18
CA HIS A 74 -8.84 2.79 -10.58
C HIS A 74 -8.61 2.76 -9.06
N PRO A 75 -9.67 2.73 -8.23
CA PRO A 75 -9.54 2.84 -6.78
C PRO A 75 -9.17 1.53 -6.07
N THR A 76 -9.08 0.42 -6.80
CA THR A 76 -8.71 -0.89 -6.22
C THR A 76 -7.24 -1.19 -6.45
N PHE A 77 -6.56 -1.56 -5.36
CA PHE A 77 -5.13 -1.90 -5.32
C PHE A 77 -4.94 -3.28 -4.71
N THR A 78 -3.90 -4.00 -5.13
CA THR A 78 -3.50 -5.24 -4.47
C THR A 78 -2.81 -4.93 -3.14
N VAL A 79 -2.86 -5.87 -2.20
CA VAL A 79 -2.21 -5.73 -0.87
C VAL A 79 -0.71 -5.47 -0.94
N SER A 80 -0.05 -5.86 -2.04
CA SER A 80 1.38 -5.60 -2.27
C SER A 80 1.68 -4.16 -2.73
N LEU A 81 0.68 -3.44 -3.23
CA LEU A 81 0.80 -2.07 -3.75
C LEU A 81 0.32 -1.02 -2.75
N ILE A 82 -0.03 -1.44 -1.54
CA ILE A 82 -0.49 -0.58 -0.45
C ILE A 82 0.43 -0.74 0.76
N LYS A 83 0.52 0.33 1.54
CA LYS A 83 1.22 0.34 2.82
C LYS A 83 0.34 0.97 3.89
N PRO A 84 0.36 0.50 5.14
CA PRO A 84 -0.30 1.18 6.24
C PRO A 84 0.28 2.58 6.38
N TYR A 85 -0.59 3.58 6.52
CA TYR A 85 -0.16 4.94 6.82
C TYR A 85 0.19 5.03 8.30
N GLN A 86 1.49 5.15 8.60
CA GLN A 86 1.94 5.49 9.94
C GLN A 86 1.91 7.01 10.06
N GLN A 87 0.89 7.54 10.74
CA GLN A 87 0.92 8.92 11.16
C GLN A 87 2.10 9.07 12.12
N ALA A 88 3.17 9.72 11.67
CA ALA A 88 4.23 10.12 12.59
C ALA A 88 3.56 10.96 13.67
N GLU A 89 3.62 10.51 14.92
CA GLU A 89 3.26 11.33 16.08
C GLU A 89 4.16 12.56 16.01
N LYS A 90 3.65 13.63 15.41
CA LYS A 90 4.19 14.97 15.63
C LYS A 90 3.82 15.32 17.06
N GLU A 91 4.57 14.77 18.01
CA GLU A 91 4.78 15.45 19.27
C GLU A 91 5.44 16.78 18.90
N PHE A 92 4.62 17.83 18.86
CA PHE A 92 5.11 19.18 18.85
C PHE A 92 5.90 19.34 20.15
N PHE A 93 7.23 19.32 20.06
CA PHE A 93 8.07 19.89 21.10
C PHE A 93 7.75 21.38 21.15
N LEU A 94 6.82 21.76 22.02
CA LEU A 94 6.57 23.12 22.49
C LEU A 94 7.39 23.38 23.75
#